data_AF-A0A924FNF1-F1
#
_entry.id   AF-A0A924FNF1-F1
#
_cell.length_a   1.000
_cell.length_b   1.000
_cell.length_c   1.000
_cell.angle_alpha   90.00
_cell.angle_beta   90.00
_cell.angle_gamma   90.00
#
_symmetry.space_group_name_H-M   'P 1'
#
loop_
_entity.id
_entity.type
_entity.pdbx_description
1 polymer ?
#
loop_
_entity_poly.entity_id
_entity_poly.type
_entity_poly.pdbx_seq_one_letter_code
_entity_poly.pdbx_strand_id
1 'polypeptide(L)' 'MTEPLVYLNGALTPIGEAKVSVLDRGFIFGDGIYEVIPIYARRMFRPQQ' A
#
# COMPACT_ATOMS: atom_id res chain seq x y z
N MET A 1 16.47 4.37 -11.73
CA MET A 1 15.13 4.69 -11.22
C MET A 1 15.06 4.17 -9.81
N THR A 2 14.67 4.99 -8.83
CA THR A 2 14.55 4.53 -7.43
C THR A 2 13.29 3.66 -7.32
N GLU A 3 13.41 2.52 -6.66
CA GLU A 3 12.29 1.62 -6.43
C GLU A 3 11.23 2.28 -5.52
N PRO A 4 9.92 2.12 -5.80
CA PRO A 4 8.87 2.62 -4.91
C PRO A 4 8.97 2.03 -3.50
N LEU A 5 8.59 2.82 -2.50
CA LEU A 5 8.52 2.36 -1.10
C LEU A 5 7.09 1.96 -0.73
N VAL A 6 6.98 0.92 0.08
CA VAL A 6 5.74 0.41 0.69
C VAL A 6 5.86 0.55 2.20
N TYR A 7 4.81 1.04 2.85
CA TYR A 7 4.69 0.96 4.30
C TYR A 7 3.94 -0.32 4.67
N LEU A 8 4.60 -1.26 5.35
CA LEU A 8 4.05 -2.56 5.71
C LEU A 8 4.45 -2.91 7.14
N ASN A 9 3.47 -3.19 8.00
CA ASN A 9 3.67 -3.65 9.38
C ASN A 9 4.62 -2.77 10.23
N GLY A 10 4.59 -1.44 10.05
CA GLY A 10 5.43 -0.51 10.81
C GLY A 10 6.76 -0.15 10.15
N ALA A 11 7.09 -0.73 9.00
CA ALA A 11 8.35 -0.49 8.30
C ALA A 11 8.14 0.07 6.88
N LEU A 12 9.06 0.94 6.44
CA LEU A 12 9.19 1.33 5.04
C LEU A 12 10.13 0.35 4.33
N THR A 13 9.66 -0.32 3.28
CA THR A 13 10.42 -1.32 2.52
C THR A 13 10.36 -1.02 1.01
N PRO A 14 11.40 -1.35 0.23
CA PRO A 14 11.28 -1.35 -1.24
C PRO A 14 10.18 -2.31 -1.72
N ILE A 15 9.50 -1.97 -2.81
CA ILE A 15 8.33 -2.75 -3.29
C ILE A 15 8.68 -4.20 -3.63
N GLY A 16 9.85 -4.48 -4.17
CA GLY A 16 10.32 -5.84 -4.47
C GLY A 16 10.60 -6.70 -3.23
N GLU A 17 10.74 -6.08 -2.06
CA GLU A 17 10.97 -6.76 -0.78
C GLU A 17 9.70 -6.88 0.07
N ALA A 18 8.67 -6.07 -0.22
CA ALA A 18 7.40 -6.10 0.51
C ALA A 18 6.66 -7.43 0.31
N LYS A 19 6.32 -8.11 1.42
CA LYS A 19 5.70 -9.45 1.40
C LYS A 19 4.60 -9.57 2.44
N VAL A 20 3.46 -10.12 2.03
CA VAL A 20 2.41 -10.59 2.94
C VAL A 20 2.46 -12.11 3.03
N SER A 21 1.89 -12.69 4.08
CA SER A 21 1.78 -14.14 4.22
C SER A 21 0.85 -14.71 3.15
N VAL A 22 1.16 -15.90 2.61
CA VAL A 22 0.22 -16.64 1.76
C VAL A 22 -1.02 -17.12 2.54
N LEU A 23 -0.96 -17.10 3.87
CA LEU A 23 -2.07 -17.39 4.77
C LEU A 23 -2.84 -16.13 5.21
N ASP A 24 -2.49 -14.95 4.69
CA ASP A 24 -3.21 -13.72 4.98
C ASP A 24 -4.66 -13.85 4.47
N ARG A 25 -5.63 -13.49 5.30
CA ARG A 25 -7.05 -13.55 4.95
C ARG A 25 -7.40 -12.56 3.83
N GLY A 26 -6.74 -11.41 3.78
CA GLY A 26 -6.85 -10.46 2.68
C GLY A 26 -6.40 -11.06 1.36
N PHE A 27 -5.39 -11.94 1.39
CA PHE A 27 -4.94 -12.68 0.20
C PHE A 27 -5.86 -13.86 -0.14
N ILE A 28 -6.19 -14.72 0.84
CA ILE A 28 -6.98 -15.95 0.60
C ILE A 28 -8.43 -15.64 0.25
N PHE A 29 -9.06 -14.72 0.98
CA PHE A 29 -10.51 -14.50 0.93
C PHE A 29 -10.90 -13.14 0.35
N GLY A 30 -9.94 -12.28 0.03
CA GLY A 30 -10.22 -10.87 -0.27
C GLY A 30 -10.77 -10.12 0.95
N ASP A 31 -10.49 -10.62 2.15
CA ASP A 31 -10.97 -10.06 3.42
C ASP A 31 -10.12 -8.84 3.82
N GLY A 32 -10.35 -7.72 3.14
CA GLY A 32 -9.63 -6.47 3.36
C GLY A 32 -10.38 -5.28 2.79
N ILE A 33 -10.00 -4.09 3.25
CA ILE A 33 -10.45 -2.80 2.71
C ILE A 33 -9.26 -2.10 2.04
N TYR A 34 -9.51 -1.40 0.94
CA TYR A 34 -8.48 -0.61 0.27
C TYR A 34 -9.05 0.77 -0.09
N GLU A 35 -8.16 1.75 -0.21
CA GLU A 35 -8.49 3.11 -0.64
C GLU A 35 -7.37 3.64 -1.54
N VAL A 36 -7.68 4.61 -2.40
CA VAL A 36 -6.70 5.21 -3.31
C VAL A 36 -6.81 6.73 -3.30
N ILE A 37 -5.72 7.41 -2.96
CA ILE A 37 -5.62 8.88 -2.98
C ILE A 37 -4.63 9.31 -4.08
N PRO A 38 -5.11 9.87 -5.21
CA PRO A 38 -4.22 10.44 -6.22
C PRO A 38 -3.45 11.65 -5.69
N ILE A 39 -2.21 11.82 -6.15
CA ILE A 39 -1.38 13.00 -5.86
C ILE A 39 -1.09 13.74 -7.18
N TYR A 40 -1.57 14.98 -7.27
CA TYR A 40 -1.29 15.88 -8.39
C TYR A 40 -0.50 17.08 -7.90
N ALA A 41 0.59 17.43 -8.58
CA ALA A 41 1.43 18.57 -8.21
C ALA A 41 1.77 18.62 -6.71
N ARG A 42 2.12 17.46 -6.12
CA ARG A 42 2.43 17.27 -4.69
C ARG A 42 1.27 17.58 -3.72
N ARG A 43 0.02 17.52 -4.18
CA ARG A 43 -1.18 17.67 -3.36
C ARG A 43 -2.07 16.43 -3.45
N MET A 44 -2.52 15.93 -2.29
CA MET A 44 -3.50 14.86 -2.22
C MET A 44 -4.85 15.34 -2.75
N PHE A 45 -5.46 14.55 -3.64
CA PHE A 45 -6.80 14.82 -4.15
C PHE A 45 -7.85 14.29 -3.17
N ARG A 46 -8.60 15.21 -2.55
CA ARG A 46 -9.73 14.93 -1.63
C ARG A 46 -9.42 13.88 -0.52
N PRO A 47 -8.46 14.14 0.38
CA PRO A 47 -8.01 13.15 1.37
C PRO A 47 -8.98 12.89 2.55
N GLN A 48 -10.16 13.51 2.58
CA GLN A 48 -11.17 13.34 3.64
C GLN A 48 -12.50 12.76 3.13
N GLN A 49 -12.54 12.24 1.90
CA GLN A 49 -13.71 11.56 1.38
C GLN A 49 -13.92 10.19 2.04
#